data_AF-A0AAU8LTE4-F1
#
_entry.id   AF-A0AAU8LTE4-F1
#
_cell.length_a   1.000
_cell.length_b   1.000
_cell.length_c   1.000
_cell.angle_alpha   90.00
_cell.angle_beta   90.00
_cell.angle_gamma   90.00
#
_symmetry.space_group_name_H-M   'P 1'
#
loop_
_entity.id
_entity.type
_entity.pdbx_description
1 polymer ?
#
loop_
_entity_poly.entity_id
_entity_poly.type
_entity_poly.pdbx_seq_one_letter_code
_entity_poly.pdbx_strand_id
1 'polypeptide(L)'
;MHLSREELLKIDKQFIDSLPGKSAKELCLLALDDLKELHERLGQNSENSSMPPSSNFPWARFDADAQADEEEPDEEQVEATDIELDDSDEESAEHDENADRSDQQDSPENTDDRPKGNKPGKQPGATGHGRTQKLPVHDTIIHKAGTCSACNLELDETCDFTARTGHYVVDIEVGDATGPGIEVINTKHIYGDTTCGGCGHVNRLMPHRLEKTKTGGLK
;
A
#
# COMPACT_ATOMS: atom_id res chain seq x y z
N MET A 1 -10.47 9.22 -8.14
CA MET A 1 -9.27 10.05 -8.30
C MET A 1 -8.74 10.01 -9.71
N HIS A 2 -8.43 11.18 -10.27
CA HIS A 2 -7.88 11.39 -11.61
C HIS A 2 -6.35 11.45 -11.63
N LEU A 3 -5.75 12.12 -10.65
CA LEU A 3 -4.31 12.29 -10.56
C LEU A 3 -3.72 11.30 -9.55
N SER A 4 -2.71 10.54 -9.99
CA SER A 4 -1.96 9.69 -9.07
C SER A 4 -1.08 10.54 -8.14
N ARG A 5 -0.73 9.99 -6.96
CA ARG A 5 0.16 10.66 -6.00
C ARG A 5 1.47 11.14 -6.64
N GLU A 6 2.03 10.35 -7.54
CA GLU A 6 3.31 10.68 -8.18
C GLU A 6 3.17 11.78 -9.22
N GLU A 7 2.03 11.87 -9.91
CA GLU A 7 1.74 12.95 -10.85
C GLU A 7 1.50 14.26 -10.09
N LEU A 8 0.76 14.21 -8.97
CA LEU A 8 0.56 15.37 -8.09
C LEU A 8 1.88 15.97 -7.59
N LEU A 9 2.87 15.13 -7.25
CA LEU A 9 4.18 15.60 -6.82
C LEU A 9 4.99 16.29 -7.93
N LYS A 10 4.69 16.01 -9.21
CA LYS A 10 5.37 16.61 -10.36
C LYS A 10 4.71 17.91 -10.83
N ILE A 11 3.46 18.15 -10.44
CA ILE A 11 2.74 19.38 -10.78
C ILE A 11 3.19 20.46 -9.80
N ASP A 12 4.03 21.37 -10.28
CA ASP A 12 4.48 22.53 -9.53
C ASP A 12 3.95 23.85 -10.14
N LYS A 13 4.24 24.97 -9.48
CA LYS A 13 3.82 26.28 -9.96
C LYS A 13 4.38 26.59 -11.36
N GLN A 14 5.65 26.23 -11.62
CA GLN A 14 6.31 26.51 -12.90
C GLN A 14 5.64 25.76 -14.05
N PHE A 15 5.26 24.51 -13.80
CA PHE A 15 4.50 23.68 -14.73
C PHE A 15 3.13 24.30 -15.02
N ILE A 16 2.39 24.72 -13.98
CA ILE A 16 1.07 25.38 -14.17
C ILE A 16 1.22 26.66 -14.99
N ASP A 17 2.23 27.47 -14.72
CA ASP A 17 2.49 28.72 -15.45
C ASP A 17 2.89 28.46 -16.92
N SER A 18 3.46 27.28 -17.23
CA SER A 18 3.83 26.88 -18.60
C SER A 18 2.65 26.37 -19.44
N LEU A 19 1.53 26.02 -18.81
CA LEU A 19 0.38 25.45 -19.50
C LEU A 19 -0.48 26.53 -20.19
N PRO A 20 -1.14 26.20 -21.32
CA PRO A 20 -2.19 27.05 -21.86
C PRO A 20 -3.29 27.27 -20.83
N GLY A 21 -3.84 28.49 -20.76
CA GLY A 21 -4.84 28.86 -19.74
C GLY A 21 -6.08 27.95 -19.70
N LYS A 22 -6.48 27.36 -20.85
CA LYS A 22 -7.55 26.36 -20.90
C LYS A 22 -7.16 25.08 -20.15
N SER A 23 -5.99 24.52 -20.46
CA SER A 23 -5.47 23.30 -19.83
C SER A 23 -5.18 23.50 -18.35
N ALA A 24 -4.65 24.66 -17.95
CA ALA A 24 -4.45 24.99 -16.54
C ALA A 24 -5.78 24.98 -15.76
N LYS A 25 -6.84 25.57 -16.33
CA LYS A 25 -8.17 25.55 -15.73
C LYS A 25 -8.72 24.13 -15.61
N GLU A 26 -8.58 23.31 -16.65
CA GLU A 26 -9.01 21.90 -16.63
C GLU A 26 -8.27 21.09 -15.55
N LEU A 27 -6.95 21.27 -15.42
CA LEU A 27 -6.16 20.65 -14.36
C LEU A 27 -6.63 21.11 -12.97
N CYS A 28 -6.94 22.39 -12.78
CA CYS A 28 -7.49 22.88 -11.51
C CYS A 28 -8.85 22.26 -11.17
N LEU A 29 -9.71 22.04 -12.17
CA LEU A 29 -11.00 21.37 -11.96
C LEU A 29 -10.82 19.91 -11.55
N LEU A 30 -9.94 19.18 -12.23
CA LEU A 30 -9.61 17.80 -11.88
C LEU A 30 -9.05 17.69 -10.46
N ALA A 31 -8.11 18.57 -10.10
CA ALA A 31 -7.54 18.60 -8.76
C ALA A 31 -8.59 18.94 -7.69
N LEU A 32 -9.54 19.82 -8.00
CA LEU A 32 -10.63 20.17 -7.09
C LEU A 32 -11.60 18.99 -6.87
N ASP A 33 -11.90 18.22 -7.90
CA ASP A 33 -12.72 17.02 -7.77
C ASP A 33 -11.99 15.92 -6.95
N ASP A 34 -10.69 15.74 -7.18
CA ASP A 34 -9.85 14.84 -6.37
C ASP A 34 -9.79 15.27 -4.90
N LEU A 35 -9.72 16.57 -4.61
CA LEU A 35 -9.74 17.10 -3.25
C LEU A 35 -11.10 16.89 -2.56
N LYS A 36 -12.21 17.05 -3.28
CA LYS A 36 -13.54 16.75 -2.76
C LYS A 36 -13.68 15.26 -2.43
N GLU A 37 -13.26 14.38 -3.34
CA GLU A 37 -13.26 12.94 -3.12
C GLU A 37 -12.37 12.56 -1.92
N LEU A 38 -11.21 13.19 -1.77
CA LEU A 38 -10.33 13.00 -0.62
C LEU A 38 -10.98 13.42 0.69
N HIS A 39 -11.63 14.58 0.69
CA HIS A 39 -12.27 15.10 1.90
C HIS A 39 -13.47 14.22 2.29
N GLU A 40 -14.28 13.81 1.33
CA GLU A 40 -15.37 12.86 1.55
C GLU A 40 -14.85 11.55 2.12
N ARG A 41 -13.80 10.98 1.52
CA ARG A 41 -13.20 9.72 1.98
C ARG A 41 -12.54 9.85 3.35
N LEU A 42 -11.97 11.02 3.68
CA LEU A 42 -11.41 11.29 5.00
C LEU A 42 -12.51 11.44 6.06
N GLY A 43 -13.65 12.00 5.67
CA GLY A 43 -14.83 12.15 6.52
C GLY A 43 -15.61 10.85 6.74
N GLN A 44 -15.37 9.80 5.94
CA GLN A 44 -16.04 8.51 6.11
C GLN A 44 -15.65 7.82 7.43
N ASN A 45 -16.64 7.62 8.29
CA ASN A 45 -16.54 6.89 9.54
C ASN A 45 -17.73 5.92 9.68
N SER A 46 -17.78 5.14 10.75
CA SER A 46 -18.88 4.19 10.98
C SER A 46 -20.26 4.83 11.23
N GLU A 47 -20.33 6.12 11.49
CA GLU A 47 -21.57 6.83 11.82
C GLU A 47 -22.25 7.42 10.58
N ASN A 48 -21.44 7.91 9.63
CA ASN A 48 -21.92 8.52 8.39
C ASN A 48 -21.73 7.62 7.15
N SER A 49 -21.20 6.41 7.31
CA SER A 49 -21.01 5.44 6.25
C SER A 49 -21.33 4.01 6.72
N SER A 50 -21.62 3.11 5.80
CA SER A 50 -21.87 1.68 6.11
C SER A 50 -20.59 0.90 6.48
N MET A 51 -19.49 1.59 6.84
CA MET A 51 -18.27 0.95 7.32
C MET A 51 -18.47 0.42 8.75
N PRO A 52 -17.98 -0.78 9.07
CA PRO A 52 -18.10 -1.30 10.42
C PRO A 52 -17.28 -0.43 11.40
N PRO A 53 -17.69 -0.31 12.67
CA PRO A 53 -16.94 0.45 13.69
C PRO A 53 -15.48 0.01 13.87
N SER A 54 -15.17 -1.24 13.51
CA SER A 54 -13.82 -1.78 13.50
C SER A 54 -12.91 -1.15 12.44
N SER A 55 -13.46 -0.49 11.42
CA SER A 55 -12.72 0.23 10.37
C SER A 55 -12.32 1.66 10.75
N ASN A 56 -12.88 2.22 11.83
CA ASN A 56 -12.45 3.52 12.33
C ASN A 56 -10.98 3.48 12.77
N PHE A 57 -10.29 4.63 12.65
CA PHE A 57 -8.94 4.76 13.18
C PHE A 57 -8.93 4.51 14.70
N PRO A 58 -7.83 3.96 15.27
CA PRO A 58 -7.77 3.64 16.69
C PRO A 58 -8.06 4.82 17.62
N TRP A 59 -7.72 6.04 17.19
CA TRP A 59 -7.91 7.26 17.98
C TRP A 59 -9.33 7.84 17.88
N ALA A 60 -10.05 7.61 16.78
CA ALA A 60 -11.45 8.03 16.63
C ALA A 60 -12.43 7.30 17.57
N ARG A 61 -11.97 6.24 18.27
CA ARG A 61 -12.75 5.56 19.30
C ARG A 61 -12.82 6.38 20.60
N PHE A 62 -11.78 7.18 20.88
CA PHE A 62 -11.75 8.01 22.09
C PHE A 62 -12.68 9.22 21.98
N ASP A 63 -12.87 9.75 20.76
CA ASP A 63 -13.80 10.87 20.53
C ASP A 63 -15.26 10.44 20.72
N ALA A 64 -15.62 9.21 20.33
CA ALA A 64 -16.96 8.66 20.54
C ALA A 64 -17.26 8.38 22.04
N ASP A 65 -16.25 7.98 22.81
CA ASP A 65 -16.39 7.81 24.27
C ASP A 65 -16.44 9.17 25.00
N ALA A 66 -15.82 10.22 24.45
CA ALA A 66 -15.90 11.58 25.00
C ALA A 66 -17.23 12.29 24.65
N GLN A 67 -17.86 11.97 23.52
CA GLN A 67 -19.15 12.52 23.11
C GLN A 67 -20.37 11.87 23.79
N ALA A 68 -20.18 10.81 24.58
CA ALA A 68 -21.25 10.21 25.35
C ALA A 68 -21.60 10.98 26.65
N ASP A 69 -20.77 11.95 27.07
CA ASP A 69 -20.91 12.65 28.35
C ASP A 69 -21.10 14.18 28.25
N GLU A 70 -21.23 14.76 27.05
CA GLU A 70 -21.52 16.20 26.91
C GLU A 70 -23.01 16.44 26.57
N GLU A 71 -23.86 16.32 27.59
CA GLU A 71 -25.09 17.14 27.65
C GLU A 71 -24.66 18.61 27.88
N GLU A 72 -25.05 19.50 26.97
CA GLU A 72 -24.80 20.95 27.08
C GLU A 72 -25.29 21.52 28.42
N PRO A 73 -24.56 22.50 28.97
CA PRO A 73 -25.21 23.57 29.71
C PRO A 73 -24.87 24.97 29.18
N ASP A 74 -25.91 25.79 29.21
CA ASP A 74 -26.02 27.21 28.85
C ASP A 74 -24.91 28.13 29.38
N GLU A 75 -24.70 29.22 28.62
CA GLU A 75 -23.80 30.35 28.85
C GLU A 75 -24.00 31.06 30.21
N GLU A 76 -22.91 31.44 30.89
CA GLU A 76 -22.70 32.80 31.46
C GLU A 76 -21.27 33.00 32.02
N GLN A 77 -20.77 34.23 31.88
CA GLN A 77 -19.38 34.71 32.09
C GLN A 77 -18.99 34.91 33.57
N VAL A 78 -17.69 34.80 33.92
CA VAL A 78 -16.89 35.83 34.66
C VAL A 78 -15.38 35.50 34.71
N GLU A 79 -14.55 36.55 34.73
CA GLU A 79 -13.07 36.58 34.66
C GLU A 79 -12.29 36.35 35.98
N ALA A 80 -11.03 35.91 35.77
CA ALA A 80 -9.75 36.22 36.46
C ALA A 80 -9.50 35.83 37.94
N THR A 81 -8.45 35.01 38.20
CA THR A 81 -7.07 35.45 38.53
C THR A 81 -6.15 34.26 38.93
N ASP A 82 -4.97 34.24 38.30
CA ASP A 82 -3.59 34.00 38.79
C ASP A 82 -3.07 32.74 39.54
N ILE A 83 -2.06 32.11 38.89
CA ILE A 83 -0.67 31.71 39.30
C ILE A 83 -0.54 30.75 40.52
N GLU A 84 0.13 29.58 40.43
CA GLU A 84 1.59 29.42 40.62
C GLU A 84 2.16 28.07 40.10
N LEU A 85 3.44 28.13 39.73
CA LEU A 85 4.38 27.10 39.29
C LEU A 85 5.13 26.50 40.50
N ASP A 86 5.47 25.20 40.46
CA ASP A 86 6.67 24.58 41.08
C ASP A 86 6.74 23.12 40.57
N ASP A 87 7.55 22.75 39.58
CA ASP A 87 9.00 22.45 39.55
C ASP A 87 9.46 21.32 40.49
N SER A 88 10.15 20.32 39.92
CA SER A 88 11.09 19.34 40.53
C SER A 88 11.17 18.01 39.73
N ASP A 89 12.26 17.89 38.96
CA ASP A 89 13.20 16.76 38.74
C ASP A 89 13.02 15.46 39.60
N GLU A 90 13.52 14.25 39.33
CA GLU A 90 14.43 13.62 38.36
C GLU A 90 14.34 12.07 38.55
N GLU A 91 14.75 11.32 37.52
CA GLU A 91 15.55 10.07 37.53
C GLU A 91 15.34 8.91 38.54
N SER A 92 15.08 7.73 37.94
CA SER A 92 15.84 6.46 38.02
C SER A 92 16.78 6.17 39.20
N ALA A 93 16.58 5.03 39.89
CA ALA A 93 17.62 4.00 40.12
C ALA A 93 17.10 2.77 40.93
N GLU A 94 17.09 1.62 40.24
CA GLU A 94 17.56 0.27 40.60
C GLU A 94 17.93 -0.10 42.07
N HIS A 95 17.36 -1.19 42.60
CA HIS A 95 18.06 -2.41 43.08
C HIS A 95 17.06 -3.42 43.71
N ASP A 96 17.29 -4.72 43.51
CA ASP A 96 17.76 -5.66 44.55
C ASP A 96 17.37 -7.14 44.28
N GLU A 97 18.36 -7.85 43.73
CA GLU A 97 18.91 -9.18 44.05
C GLU A 97 18.09 -10.37 44.60
N ASN A 98 18.29 -11.50 43.88
CA ASN A 98 18.68 -12.85 44.32
C ASN A 98 18.05 -13.53 45.55
N ALA A 99 17.54 -14.75 45.33
CA ALA A 99 17.88 -15.89 46.18
C ALA A 99 17.76 -17.23 45.42
N ASP A 100 18.93 -17.76 45.10
CA ASP A 100 19.26 -19.13 44.71
C ASP A 100 18.88 -20.15 45.81
N ARG A 101 18.29 -21.30 45.46
CA ARG A 101 18.48 -22.59 46.17
C ARG A 101 18.38 -23.78 45.22
N SER A 102 19.55 -24.33 44.92
CA SER A 102 19.89 -25.72 44.55
C SER A 102 19.02 -26.83 45.18
N ASP A 103 18.81 -27.93 44.44
CA ASP A 103 19.24 -29.25 44.93
C ASP A 103 19.43 -30.29 43.81
N GLN A 104 20.45 -31.13 43.99
CA GLN A 104 20.90 -32.19 43.08
C GLN A 104 20.03 -33.45 43.23
N GLN A 105 19.92 -34.27 42.16
CA GLN A 105 20.00 -35.72 42.29
C GLN A 105 20.24 -36.44 40.95
N ASP A 106 20.92 -37.58 41.11
CA ASP A 106 21.68 -38.39 40.15
C ASP A 106 20.95 -39.02 38.96
N SER A 107 21.77 -39.30 37.93
CA SER A 107 21.50 -40.06 36.70
C SER A 107 20.99 -41.50 36.94
N PRO A 108 20.47 -42.15 35.88
CA PRO A 108 21.37 -43.10 35.22
C PRO A 108 21.41 -42.98 33.70
N GLU A 109 22.61 -43.25 33.18
CA GLU A 109 22.92 -43.43 31.77
C GLU A 109 21.99 -44.45 31.12
N ASN A 110 21.31 -44.05 30.05
CA ASN A 110 20.70 -44.98 29.12
C ASN A 110 21.43 -44.83 27.78
N THR A 111 22.40 -45.72 27.54
CA THR A 111 23.05 -45.89 26.24
C THR A 111 22.06 -46.52 25.29
N ASP A 112 21.20 -45.67 24.76
CA ASP A 112 20.32 -46.03 23.67
C ASP A 112 21.05 -45.78 22.34
N ASP A 113 21.74 -46.81 21.86
CA ASP A 113 22.32 -46.90 20.51
C ASP A 113 21.22 -47.03 19.44
N ARG A 114 20.22 -46.15 19.49
CA ARG A 114 19.31 -45.89 18.39
C ARG A 114 19.85 -44.70 17.60
N PRO A 115 20.11 -44.83 16.29
CA PRO A 115 20.57 -43.69 15.49
C PRO A 115 19.54 -42.58 15.66
N LYS A 116 19.96 -41.45 16.25
CA LYS A 116 19.15 -40.25 16.38
C LYS A 116 18.64 -39.91 14.98
N GLY A 117 17.35 -40.16 14.75
CA GLY A 117 16.70 -39.83 13.49
C GLY A 117 17.00 -38.38 13.15
N ASN A 118 17.40 -38.13 11.90
CA ASN A 118 17.74 -36.79 11.45
C ASN A 118 16.63 -35.80 11.83
N LYS A 119 17.01 -34.62 12.34
CA LYS A 119 16.08 -33.54 12.65
C LYS A 119 15.11 -33.33 11.47
N PRO A 120 13.79 -33.19 11.71
CA PRO A 120 12.82 -33.02 10.63
C PRO A 120 13.17 -31.79 9.80
N GLY A 121 13.22 -31.96 8.47
CA GLY A 121 13.63 -30.93 7.51
C GLY A 121 14.81 -31.38 6.63
N LYS A 122 14.97 -30.71 5.48
CA LYS A 122 16.14 -30.92 4.62
C LYS A 122 17.39 -30.41 5.34
N GLN A 123 18.49 -31.15 5.24
CA GLN A 123 19.77 -30.74 5.81
C GLN A 123 20.25 -29.43 5.16
N PRO A 124 20.87 -28.51 5.92
CA PRO A 124 21.51 -27.33 5.35
C PRO A 124 22.49 -27.73 4.24
N GLY A 125 22.30 -27.17 3.03
CA GLY A 125 23.09 -27.53 1.85
C GLY A 125 22.51 -28.63 0.95
N ALA A 126 21.38 -29.24 1.31
CA ALA A 126 20.68 -30.17 0.43
C ALA A 126 20.17 -29.47 -0.83
N THR A 127 20.40 -30.07 -2.01
CA THR A 127 19.97 -29.50 -3.29
C THR A 127 18.44 -29.38 -3.36
N GLY A 128 17.98 -28.14 -3.54
CA GLY A 128 16.60 -27.84 -3.88
C GLY A 128 16.32 -28.27 -5.32
N HIS A 129 15.25 -29.02 -5.55
CA HIS A 129 14.74 -29.29 -6.89
C HIS A 129 13.59 -28.32 -7.14
N GLY A 130 13.90 -27.17 -7.73
CA GLY A 130 12.91 -26.19 -8.15
C GLY A 130 12.34 -26.52 -9.53
N ARG A 131 11.30 -25.79 -9.93
CA ARG A 131 10.79 -25.85 -11.31
C ARG A 131 11.84 -25.23 -12.25
N THR A 132 12.30 -26.00 -13.24
CA THR A 132 13.29 -25.54 -14.25
C THR A 132 12.64 -25.08 -15.57
N GLN A 133 11.32 -25.23 -15.69
CA GLN A 133 10.59 -24.98 -16.92
C GLN A 133 10.59 -23.48 -17.24
N LYS A 134 11.13 -23.12 -18.41
CA LYS A 134 11.12 -21.78 -18.97
C LYS A 134 10.07 -21.72 -20.07
N LEU A 135 8.95 -21.05 -19.81
CA LEU A 135 7.91 -20.84 -20.81
C LEU A 135 8.36 -19.72 -21.78
N PRO A 136 8.33 -19.94 -23.10
CA PRO A 136 8.59 -18.87 -24.05
C PRO A 136 7.51 -17.79 -23.94
N VAL A 137 7.85 -16.55 -24.30
CA VAL A 137 6.88 -15.46 -24.41
C VAL A 137 6.29 -15.53 -25.81
N HIS A 138 4.97 -15.65 -25.88
CA HIS A 138 4.23 -15.77 -27.14
C HIS A 138 3.91 -14.38 -27.69
N ASP A 139 3.49 -13.46 -26.82
CA ASP A 139 3.15 -12.09 -27.20
C ASP A 139 3.61 -11.07 -26.15
N THR A 140 3.78 -9.80 -26.56
CA THR A 140 4.15 -8.69 -25.69
C THR A 140 3.22 -7.50 -25.90
N ILE A 141 2.47 -7.15 -24.86
CA ILE A 141 1.53 -6.02 -24.86
C ILE A 141 2.15 -4.86 -24.09
N ILE A 142 2.29 -3.71 -24.75
CA ILE A 142 2.80 -2.48 -24.14
C ILE A 142 1.64 -1.56 -23.79
N HIS A 143 1.47 -1.29 -22.50
CA HIS A 143 0.47 -0.40 -21.95
C HIS A 143 1.04 1.01 -21.83
N LYS A 144 0.62 1.90 -22.73
CA LYS A 144 0.93 3.34 -22.72
C LYS A 144 -0.29 4.14 -22.29
N ALA A 145 -0.08 5.33 -21.72
CA ALA A 145 -1.18 6.26 -21.46
C ALA A 145 -1.71 6.79 -22.80
N GLY A 146 -3.04 6.81 -22.99
CA GLY A 146 -3.67 7.31 -24.22
C GLY A 146 -3.95 8.80 -24.23
N THR A 147 -4.08 9.42 -23.05
CA THR A 147 -4.33 10.86 -22.89
C THR A 147 -3.48 11.42 -21.76
N CYS A 148 -3.06 12.67 -21.88
CA CYS A 148 -2.30 13.33 -20.83
C CYS A 148 -3.21 13.75 -19.67
N SER A 149 -2.91 13.32 -18.44
CA SER A 149 -3.65 13.69 -17.23
C SER A 149 -3.59 15.20 -16.92
N ALA A 150 -2.58 15.91 -17.43
CA ALA A 150 -2.40 17.33 -17.16
C ALA A 150 -2.98 18.28 -18.23
N CYS A 151 -2.75 18.00 -19.51
CA CYS A 151 -3.19 18.89 -20.60
C CYS A 151 -4.30 18.28 -21.49
N ASN A 152 -4.70 17.04 -21.20
CA ASN A 152 -5.73 16.29 -21.91
C ASN A 152 -5.45 16.07 -23.41
N LEU A 153 -4.21 16.28 -23.85
CA LEU A 153 -3.78 15.97 -25.20
C LEU A 153 -3.69 14.44 -25.41
N GLU A 154 -4.14 13.97 -26.57
CA GLU A 154 -3.97 12.58 -26.98
C GLU A 154 -2.48 12.24 -27.10
N LEU A 155 -2.08 11.12 -26.50
CA LEU A 155 -0.72 10.61 -26.52
C LEU A 155 -0.65 9.52 -27.59
N ASP A 156 0.01 9.84 -28.70
CA ASP A 156 0.19 8.93 -29.81
C ASP A 156 1.48 8.10 -29.66
N GLU A 157 1.77 7.28 -30.67
CA GLU A 157 2.96 6.42 -30.69
C GLU A 157 4.28 7.20 -30.79
N THR A 158 4.24 8.49 -31.14
CA THR A 158 5.43 9.35 -31.26
C THR A 158 5.92 9.85 -29.90
N CYS A 159 5.08 9.77 -28.87
CA CYS A 159 5.46 10.14 -27.52
C CYS A 159 6.47 9.16 -26.92
N ASP A 160 7.48 9.71 -26.24
CA ASP A 160 8.53 8.91 -25.60
C ASP A 160 7.95 7.98 -24.54
N PHE A 161 8.32 6.69 -24.62
CA PHE A 161 7.89 5.67 -23.68
C PHE A 161 9.08 5.04 -22.95
N THR A 162 9.00 5.04 -21.61
CA THR A 162 9.99 4.38 -20.75
C THR A 162 9.33 3.25 -19.96
N ALA A 163 9.71 1.99 -20.26
CA ALA A 163 9.22 0.83 -19.54
C ALA A 163 9.67 0.86 -18.06
N ARG A 164 8.73 0.60 -17.13
CA ARG A 164 8.99 0.61 -15.67
C ARG A 164 8.74 -0.73 -15.01
N THR A 165 7.65 -1.39 -15.39
CA THR A 165 7.22 -2.63 -14.77
C THR A 165 6.54 -3.53 -15.78
N GLY A 166 6.28 -4.78 -15.40
CA GLY A 166 5.60 -5.72 -16.25
C GLY A 166 5.28 -7.00 -15.50
N HIS A 167 4.37 -7.78 -16.07
CA HIS A 167 4.02 -9.10 -15.57
C HIS A 167 3.76 -10.05 -16.74
N TYR A 168 3.78 -11.34 -16.44
CA TYR A 168 3.41 -12.37 -17.38
C TYR A 168 2.01 -12.86 -17.04
N VAL A 169 1.14 -12.96 -18.05
CA VAL A 169 -0.15 -13.64 -17.95
C VAL A 169 0.01 -14.96 -18.69
N VAL A 170 -0.25 -16.05 -17.98
CA VAL A 170 -0.17 -17.41 -18.52
C VAL A 170 -1.59 -17.94 -18.63
N ASP A 171 -2.03 -18.13 -19.87
CA ASP A 171 -3.34 -18.63 -20.22
C ASP A 171 -3.24 -20.04 -20.80
N ILE A 172 -4.35 -20.76 -20.75
CA ILE A 172 -4.47 -22.12 -21.25
C ILE A 172 -5.58 -22.12 -22.28
N GLU A 173 -5.23 -22.44 -23.52
CA GLU A 173 -6.17 -22.51 -24.63
C GLU A 173 -6.29 -23.94 -25.17
N VAL A 174 -7.44 -24.24 -25.78
CA VAL A 174 -7.64 -25.52 -26.46
C VAL A 174 -7.13 -25.38 -27.88
N GLY A 175 -6.20 -26.27 -28.26
CA GLY A 175 -5.59 -26.27 -29.57
C GLY A 175 -6.56 -26.63 -30.69
N ASP A 176 -6.22 -26.21 -31.91
CA ASP A 176 -7.08 -26.35 -33.08
C ASP A 176 -6.91 -27.70 -33.81
N ALA A 177 -7.53 -27.84 -34.99
CA ALA A 177 -7.42 -29.05 -35.80
C ALA A 177 -5.99 -29.36 -36.28
N THR A 178 -5.10 -28.36 -36.31
CA THR A 178 -3.70 -28.49 -36.73
C THR A 178 -2.75 -28.80 -35.56
N GLY A 179 -3.13 -28.40 -34.34
CA GLY A 179 -2.43 -28.71 -33.10
C GLY A 179 -3.40 -29.13 -32.00
N PRO A 180 -4.00 -30.35 -32.07
CA PRO A 180 -5.00 -30.76 -31.09
C PRO A 180 -4.37 -30.94 -29.70
N GLY A 181 -4.99 -30.39 -28.67
CA GLY A 181 -4.53 -30.53 -27.28
C GLY A 181 -4.80 -29.30 -26.42
N ILE A 182 -3.99 -29.14 -25.38
CA ILE A 182 -3.97 -27.96 -24.53
C ILE A 182 -2.69 -27.20 -24.84
N GLU A 183 -2.82 -25.93 -25.20
CA GLU A 183 -1.71 -25.00 -25.42
C GLU A 183 -1.60 -24.03 -24.25
N VAL A 184 -0.38 -23.66 -23.89
CA VAL A 184 -0.10 -22.67 -22.84
C VAL A 184 0.42 -21.41 -23.50
N ILE A 185 -0.36 -20.34 -23.41
CA ILE A 185 0.02 -19.02 -23.94
C ILE A 185 0.61 -18.19 -22.80
N ASN A 186 1.66 -17.46 -23.10
CA ASN A 186 2.36 -16.62 -22.13
C ASN A 186 2.56 -15.23 -22.72
N THR A 187 1.79 -14.28 -22.23
CA THR A 187 1.77 -12.89 -22.71
C THR A 187 2.49 -11.99 -21.72
N LYS A 188 3.48 -11.24 -22.20
CA LYS A 188 4.23 -10.28 -21.40
C LYS A 188 3.56 -8.91 -21.48
N HIS A 189 3.00 -8.45 -20.37
CA HIS A 189 2.49 -7.08 -20.27
C HIS A 189 3.58 -6.15 -19.73
N ILE A 190 3.84 -5.05 -20.42
CA ILE A 190 4.82 -4.03 -20.03
C ILE A 190 4.08 -2.72 -19.80
N TYR A 191 4.36 -2.07 -18.68
CA TYR A 191 3.78 -0.79 -18.27
C TYR A 191 4.91 0.21 -18.05
N GLY A 192 4.61 1.49 -18.25
CA GLY A 192 5.63 2.51 -18.17
C GLY A 192 5.11 3.93 -18.17
N ASP A 193 6.07 4.82 -18.34
CA ASP A 193 5.87 6.25 -18.38
C ASP A 193 5.76 6.70 -19.85
N THR A 194 4.80 7.57 -20.14
CA THR A 194 4.65 8.23 -21.45
C THR A 194 4.77 9.74 -21.27
N THR A 195 5.77 10.34 -21.92
CA THR A 195 6.00 11.79 -21.83
C THR A 195 5.17 12.52 -22.87
N CYS A 196 4.37 13.48 -22.42
CA CYS A 196 3.54 14.30 -23.30
C CYS A 196 4.41 15.28 -24.11
N GLY A 197 4.35 15.21 -25.44
CA GLY A 197 5.07 16.15 -26.32
C GLY A 197 4.55 17.60 -26.24
N GLY A 198 3.31 17.81 -25.77
CA GLY A 198 2.71 19.14 -25.66
C GLY A 198 3.11 19.90 -24.39
N CYS A 199 3.02 19.26 -23.22
CA CYS A 199 3.29 19.90 -21.92
C CYS A 199 4.50 19.33 -21.16
N GLY A 200 5.13 18.26 -21.65
CA GLY A 200 6.23 17.59 -20.95
C GLY A 200 5.81 16.74 -19.74
N HIS A 201 4.51 16.65 -19.42
CA HIS A 201 4.03 15.86 -18.30
C HIS A 201 4.27 14.36 -18.53
N VAL A 202 4.68 13.66 -17.47
CA VAL A 202 5.01 12.24 -17.51
C VAL A 202 3.84 11.43 -16.93
N ASN A 203 3.07 10.81 -17.82
CA ASN A 203 1.89 10.03 -17.50
C ASN A 203 2.30 8.59 -17.22
N ARG A 204 1.92 8.07 -16.05
CA ARG A 204 2.35 6.74 -15.62
C ARG A 204 1.18 5.77 -15.63
N LEU A 205 1.30 4.70 -16.43
CA LEU A 205 0.35 3.60 -16.38
C LEU A 205 0.89 2.47 -15.51
N MET A 206 0.01 1.90 -14.68
CA MET A 206 0.33 0.85 -13.73
C MET A 206 -0.57 -0.37 -13.96
N PRO A 207 -0.07 -1.59 -13.74
CA PRO A 207 -0.95 -2.75 -13.66
C PRO A 207 -1.96 -2.52 -12.54
N HIS A 208 -3.22 -2.88 -12.78
CA HIS A 208 -4.24 -2.85 -11.75
C HIS A 208 -3.82 -3.78 -10.61
N ARG A 209 -3.47 -3.21 -9.46
CA ARG A 209 -3.25 -3.96 -8.23
C ARG A 209 -4.50 -3.75 -7.40
N LEU A 210 -5.25 -4.82 -7.17
CA LEU A 210 -6.28 -4.81 -6.13
C LEU A 210 -5.60 -4.38 -4.83
N GLU A 211 -5.97 -3.20 -4.34
CA GLU A 211 -5.52 -2.76 -3.03
C GLU A 211 -5.96 -3.82 -2.03
N LYS A 212 -5.03 -4.29 -1.19
CA LYS A 212 -5.38 -5.25 -0.15
C LYS A 212 -6.39 -4.57 0.76
N THR A 213 -7.67 -4.87 0.61
CA THR A 213 -8.66 -4.60 1.64
C THR A 213 -8.15 -5.35 2.88
N LYS A 214 -7.93 -4.64 3.99
CA LYS A 214 -7.52 -5.23 5.27
C LYS A 214 -8.69 -6.00 5.90
N THR A 215 -9.32 -6.89 5.14
CA THR A 215 -10.41 -7.76 5.56
C THR A 215 -9.92 -9.20 5.42
N GLY A 216 -8.94 -9.56 6.25
CA GLY A 216 -8.32 -10.88 6.27
C GLY A 216 -8.05 -11.33 7.70
N GLY A 217 -9.01 -11.10 8.60
CA GLY A 217 -9.05 -11.69 9.94
C GLY A 217 -10.14 -12.75 9.98
N LEU A 218 -9.88 -13.92 9.41
CA LEU A 218 -10.64 -15.12 9.74
C LEU A 218 -10.07 -15.64 11.07
N LYS A 219 -10.90 -15.58 12.11
CA LYS A 219 -10.67 -16.25 13.40
C LYS A 219 -10.73 -17.77 13.22
#